data_AF-A0A839W2L7-F1
#
_entry.id   AF-A0A839W2L7-F1
#
_cell.length_a   1.000
_cell.length_b   1.000
_cell.length_c   1.000
_cell.angle_alpha   90.00
_cell.angle_beta   90.00
_cell.angle_gamma   90.00
#
_symmetry.space_group_name_H-M   'P 1'
#
loop_
_entity.id
_entity.type
_entity.pdbx_description
1 polymer ?
#
loop_
_entity_poly.entity_id
_entity_poly.type
_entity_poly.pdbx_seq_one_letter_code
_entity_poly.pdbx_strand_id
1 'polypeptide(L)'
;MNFAKSPIIGTVSSHHFFEGVPFVAGLSLQPVPSSQIATWNIRVGCEALTATEAADQLAGLVSEAVAELTAFGNGYRQRAADLKALVADAVKLAECPVDLANDRAVIEAYAQQAAALAAEQPPASTALKNADALSRWIDRCEGLDRIPILAALDAYEKALATIGKARAAVEKALADLQGALVRLDAPETLARLASMKLQRDLSRALPVIQEFIEAEAEAAAALARMQAAGLKLKALAQ
;
A
#
# COMPACT_ATOMS: atom_id res chain seq x y z
N MET A 1 -47.15 -5.26 13.56
CA MET A 1 -46.33 -4.04 13.73
C MET A 1 -45.88 -3.63 12.35
N ASN A 2 -46.12 -2.40 11.91
CA ASN A 2 -45.91 -2.01 10.52
C ASN A 2 -44.61 -1.22 10.39
N PHE A 3 -43.78 -1.49 9.40
CA PHE A 3 -42.59 -0.71 9.08
C PHE A 3 -42.78 -0.02 7.73
N ALA A 4 -42.06 1.07 7.50
CA ALA A 4 -42.18 1.84 6.28
C ALA A 4 -40.88 1.84 5.47
N LYS A 5 -41.01 1.73 4.15
CA LYS A 5 -39.96 1.96 3.15
C LYS A 5 -40.27 3.23 2.34
N SER A 6 -39.34 4.18 2.30
CA SER A 6 -39.44 5.44 1.54
C SER A 6 -38.40 5.52 0.42
N PRO A 7 -38.81 5.69 -0.85
CA PRO A 7 -37.87 5.75 -1.97
C PRO A 7 -37.19 7.13 -2.17
N ILE A 8 -37.62 8.19 -1.46
CA ILE A 8 -37.23 9.59 -1.76
C ILE A 8 -36.16 10.16 -0.81
N ILE A 9 -35.47 9.37 0.02
CA ILE A 9 -34.62 9.96 1.07
C ILE A 9 -33.33 10.61 0.51
N GLY A 10 -33.46 11.90 0.20
CA GLY A 10 -32.42 12.91 0.05
C GLY A 10 -32.84 14.18 0.80
N THR A 11 -31.99 14.62 1.73
CA THR A 11 -32.07 15.84 2.56
C THR A 11 -33.03 15.85 3.77
N VAL A 12 -32.53 16.44 4.87
CA VAL A 12 -33.16 16.56 6.19
C VAL A 12 -34.46 17.38 6.16
N SER A 13 -34.63 18.28 5.18
CA SER A 13 -35.85 19.08 4.99
C SER A 13 -37.10 18.24 4.68
N SER A 14 -36.92 17.05 4.10
CA SER A 14 -37.99 16.06 3.85
C SER A 14 -38.48 15.36 5.13
N HIS A 15 -37.81 15.58 6.27
CA HIS A 15 -38.01 14.85 7.52
C HIS A 15 -38.94 15.58 8.51
N HIS A 16 -39.55 16.71 8.13
CA HIS A 16 -40.52 17.42 8.99
C HIS A 16 -41.72 16.56 9.41
N PHE A 17 -41.94 15.41 8.78
CA PHE A 17 -42.99 14.45 9.15
C PHE A 17 -42.53 13.37 10.14
N PHE A 18 -41.24 13.35 10.53
CA PHE A 18 -40.63 12.39 11.46
C PHE A 18 -40.16 13.08 12.73
N GLU A 19 -41.10 13.44 13.59
CA GLU A 19 -40.72 13.68 14.98
C GLU A 19 -40.34 12.33 15.62
N GLY A 20 -39.06 11.97 15.52
CA GLY A 20 -38.43 10.97 16.39
C GLY A 20 -38.10 9.58 15.82
N VAL A 21 -38.44 9.26 14.56
CA VAL A 21 -38.18 7.92 13.96
C VAL A 21 -37.02 7.99 12.95
N PRO A 22 -35.85 7.36 13.23
CA PRO A 22 -34.71 7.37 12.31
C PRO A 22 -34.90 6.37 11.15
N PHE A 23 -34.35 6.72 9.97
CA PHE A 23 -34.38 5.91 8.75
C PHE A 23 -32.98 5.68 8.18
N VAL A 24 -32.75 4.51 7.60
CA VAL A 24 -31.54 4.17 6.83
C VAL A 24 -31.95 3.63 5.47
N ALA A 25 -31.45 4.21 4.39
CA ALA A 25 -31.77 3.83 3.01
C ALA A 25 -33.29 3.71 2.73
N GLY A 26 -34.10 4.59 3.33
CA GLY A 26 -35.55 4.52 3.19
C GLY A 26 -36.26 3.65 4.21
N LEU A 27 -35.57 2.82 5.00
CA LEU A 27 -36.15 1.86 5.94
C LEU A 27 -36.18 2.44 7.35
N SER A 28 -37.33 2.36 8.00
CA SER A 28 -37.49 2.78 9.39
C SER A 28 -36.72 1.85 10.33
N LEU A 29 -35.95 2.41 11.27
CA LEU A 29 -35.31 1.62 12.32
C LEU A 29 -36.27 1.27 13.46
N GLN A 30 -37.40 1.97 13.56
CA GLN A 30 -38.44 1.65 14.53
C GLN A 30 -39.76 1.30 13.87
N PRO A 31 -40.65 0.62 14.57
CA PRO A 31 -41.93 0.24 14.02
C PRO A 31 -42.84 1.47 13.94
N VAL A 32 -43.48 1.66 12.80
CA VAL A 32 -44.28 2.84 12.45
C VAL A 32 -45.77 2.52 12.58
N PRO A 33 -46.57 3.35 13.27
CA PRO A 33 -48.02 3.15 13.32
C PRO A 33 -48.66 3.33 11.95
N SER A 34 -49.70 2.54 11.63
CA SER A 34 -50.39 2.56 10.33
C SER A 34 -50.91 3.94 9.94
N SER A 35 -51.27 4.77 10.93
CA SER A 35 -51.74 6.15 10.71
C SER A 35 -50.66 7.05 10.11
N GLN A 36 -49.39 6.86 10.48
CA GLN A 36 -48.26 7.60 9.90
C GLN A 36 -47.90 7.08 8.50
N ILE A 37 -48.10 5.78 8.23
CA ILE A 37 -47.89 5.20 6.88
C ILE A 37 -49.00 5.63 5.92
N ALA A 38 -50.25 5.71 6.38
CA ALA A 38 -51.37 6.17 5.55
C ALA A 38 -51.19 7.63 5.10
N THR A 39 -50.69 8.50 5.99
CA THR A 39 -50.39 9.89 5.64
C THR A 39 -49.20 10.01 4.69
N TRP A 40 -48.27 9.04 4.70
CA TRP A 40 -47.19 8.94 3.72
C TRP A 40 -47.70 8.59 2.33
N ASN A 41 -48.50 7.53 2.20
CA ASN A 41 -48.97 7.03 0.90
C ASN A 41 -49.70 8.08 0.07
N ILE A 42 -50.32 9.06 0.73
CA ILE A 42 -50.99 10.18 0.08
C ILE A 42 -49.99 11.17 -0.55
N ARG A 43 -48.76 11.24 -0.03
CA ARG A 43 -47.72 12.22 -0.41
C ARG A 43 -46.52 11.61 -1.13
N VAL A 44 -46.21 10.34 -0.88
CA VAL A 44 -45.07 9.58 -1.40
C VAL A 44 -45.49 8.11 -1.50
N GLY A 45 -45.07 7.39 -2.56
CA GLY A 45 -45.35 5.95 -2.68
C GLY A 45 -44.53 5.14 -1.68
N CYS A 46 -45.16 4.69 -0.58
CA CYS A 46 -44.48 3.96 0.49
C CYS A 46 -45.08 2.57 0.70
N GLU A 47 -44.22 1.60 0.96
CA GLU A 47 -44.62 0.21 1.16
C GLU A 47 -44.48 -0.19 2.63
N ALA A 48 -45.47 -0.95 3.11
CA ALA A 48 -45.44 -1.51 4.46
C ALA A 48 -44.66 -2.81 4.46
N LEU A 49 -43.65 -2.91 5.33
CA LEU A 49 -42.87 -4.12 5.53
C LEU A 49 -43.24 -4.78 6.85
N THR A 50 -43.12 -6.11 6.89
CA THR A 50 -43.10 -6.88 8.15
C THR A 50 -41.77 -6.66 8.89
N ALA A 51 -41.73 -7.04 10.18
CA ALA A 51 -40.52 -6.95 10.99
C ALA A 51 -39.35 -7.77 10.39
N THR A 52 -39.65 -8.97 9.89
CA THR A 52 -38.67 -9.86 9.26
C THR A 52 -38.16 -9.27 7.95
N GLU A 53 -39.05 -8.79 7.06
CA GLU A 53 -38.63 -8.18 5.80
C GLU A 53 -37.79 -6.90 6.01
N ALA A 54 -38.11 -6.11 7.03
CA ALA A 54 -37.33 -4.93 7.38
C ALA A 54 -35.94 -5.31 7.92
N ALA A 55 -35.86 -6.29 8.82
CA ALA A 55 -34.60 -6.80 9.34
C ALA A 55 -33.72 -7.40 8.24
N ASP A 56 -34.30 -8.19 7.34
CA ASP A 56 -33.60 -8.80 6.20
C ASP A 56 -33.10 -7.73 5.21
N GLN A 57 -33.90 -6.71 4.90
CA GLN A 57 -33.45 -5.61 4.04
C GLN A 57 -32.34 -4.79 4.68
N LEU A 58 -32.42 -4.50 5.99
CA LEU A 58 -31.36 -3.79 6.72
C LEU A 58 -30.05 -4.61 6.76
N ALA A 59 -30.13 -5.93 7.00
CA ALA A 59 -28.97 -6.82 6.94
C ALA A 59 -28.40 -6.93 5.50
N GLY A 60 -29.27 -6.92 4.49
CA GLY A 60 -28.91 -6.88 3.07
C GLY A 60 -28.07 -5.66 2.69
N LEU A 61 -28.46 -4.48 3.16
CA LEU A 61 -27.68 -3.23 2.94
C LEU A 61 -26.24 -3.35 3.47
N VAL A 62 -26.07 -3.98 4.63
CA VAL A 62 -24.73 -4.21 5.20
C VAL A 62 -23.98 -5.27 4.41
N SER A 63 -24.67 -6.31 3.94
CA SER A 63 -24.08 -7.39 3.14
C SER A 63 -23.51 -6.88 1.80
N GLU A 64 -24.19 -5.93 1.15
CA GLU A 64 -23.68 -5.23 -0.04
C GLU A 64 -22.38 -4.48 0.27
N ALA A 65 -22.34 -3.74 1.38
CA ALA A 65 -21.14 -3.03 1.84
C ALA A 65 -19.98 -4.01 2.13
N VAL A 66 -20.27 -5.15 2.76
CA VAL A 66 -19.28 -6.22 3.01
C VAL A 66 -18.71 -6.76 1.71
N ALA A 67 -19.53 -6.99 0.69
CA ALA A 67 -19.08 -7.47 -0.62
C ALA A 67 -18.13 -6.46 -1.28
N GLU A 68 -18.46 -5.17 -1.25
CA GLU A 68 -17.60 -4.11 -1.78
C GLU A 68 -16.26 -4.02 -1.02
N LEU A 69 -16.28 -4.02 0.31
CA LEU A 69 -15.05 -4.01 1.11
C LEU A 69 -14.21 -5.25 0.90
N THR A 70 -14.84 -6.42 0.72
CA THR A 70 -14.12 -7.66 0.48
C THR A 70 -13.43 -7.64 -0.88
N ALA A 71 -14.12 -7.17 -1.92
CA ALA A 71 -13.55 -7.01 -3.25
C ALA A 71 -12.36 -6.04 -3.24
N PHE A 72 -12.53 -4.86 -2.63
CA PHE A 72 -11.45 -3.88 -2.43
C PHE A 72 -10.29 -4.49 -1.63
N GLY A 73 -10.60 -5.10 -0.49
CA GLY A 73 -9.63 -5.67 0.44
C GLY A 73 -8.83 -6.83 -0.13
N ASN A 74 -9.39 -7.62 -1.05
CA ASN A 74 -8.66 -8.67 -1.77
C ASN A 74 -7.58 -8.08 -2.67
N GLY A 75 -7.94 -7.11 -3.51
CA GLY A 75 -6.99 -6.44 -4.41
C GLY A 75 -5.95 -5.61 -3.63
N TYR A 76 -6.36 -4.97 -2.54
CA TYR A 76 -5.47 -4.20 -1.67
C TYR A 76 -4.44 -5.09 -0.97
N ARG A 77 -4.87 -6.23 -0.40
CA ARG A 77 -3.98 -7.18 0.30
C ARG A 77 -2.93 -7.79 -0.62
N GLN A 78 -3.30 -8.14 -1.85
CA GLN A 78 -2.34 -8.69 -2.80
C GLN A 78 -1.23 -7.67 -3.11
N ARG A 79 -1.60 -6.43 -3.44
CA ARG A 79 -0.64 -5.36 -3.70
C ARG A 79 0.22 -5.02 -2.48
N ALA A 80 -0.37 -5.07 -1.28
CA ALA A 80 0.37 -4.91 -0.03
C ALA A 80 1.40 -6.03 0.20
N ALA A 81 1.08 -7.28 -0.19
CA ALA A 81 2.02 -8.39 -0.12
C ALA A 81 3.17 -8.24 -1.12
N ASP A 82 2.87 -7.73 -2.33
CA ASP A 82 3.88 -7.50 -3.38
C ASP A 82 4.95 -6.48 -2.93
N LEU A 83 4.59 -5.49 -2.09
CA LEU A 83 5.55 -4.54 -1.51
C LEU A 83 6.65 -5.21 -0.68
N LYS A 84 6.40 -6.39 -0.09
CA LYS A 84 7.41 -7.10 0.70
C LYS A 84 8.63 -7.47 -0.15
N ALA A 85 8.42 -7.86 -1.40
CA ALA A 85 9.50 -8.15 -2.33
C ALA A 85 10.30 -6.88 -2.67
N LEU A 86 9.61 -5.76 -2.87
CA LEU A 86 10.24 -4.46 -3.15
C LEU A 86 11.06 -3.95 -1.96
N VAL A 87 10.57 -4.11 -0.73
CA VAL A 87 11.33 -3.77 0.48
C VAL A 87 12.61 -4.62 0.57
N ALA A 88 12.50 -5.93 0.33
CA ALA A 88 13.68 -6.81 0.36
C ALA A 88 14.70 -6.45 -0.74
N ASP A 89 14.24 -6.05 -1.92
CA ASP A 89 15.09 -5.55 -3.00
C ASP A 89 15.77 -4.23 -2.64
N ALA A 90 15.01 -3.26 -2.13
CA ALA A 90 15.53 -1.97 -1.68
C ALA A 90 16.59 -2.09 -0.57
N VAL A 91 16.40 -3.01 0.37
CA VAL A 91 17.40 -3.28 1.41
C VAL A 91 18.71 -3.79 0.79
N LYS A 92 18.65 -4.70 -0.20
CA LYS A 92 19.84 -5.18 -0.90
C LYS A 92 20.54 -4.08 -1.68
N LEU A 93 19.77 -3.23 -2.38
CA LEU A 93 20.31 -2.09 -3.11
C LEU A 93 20.99 -1.08 -2.17
N ALA A 94 20.40 -0.81 -1.01
CA ALA A 94 21.01 0.04 0.02
C ALA A 94 22.27 -0.61 0.66
N GLU A 95 22.26 -1.94 0.83
CA GLU A 95 23.37 -2.68 1.39
C GLU A 95 24.53 -2.88 0.43
N CYS A 96 24.34 -2.91 -0.88
CA CYS A 96 25.43 -3.08 -1.85
C CYS A 96 25.17 -2.24 -3.10
N PRO A 97 25.18 -0.90 -3.00
CA PRO A 97 24.93 -0.07 -4.16
C PRO A 97 26.02 -0.24 -5.21
N VAL A 98 25.61 -0.29 -6.47
CA VAL A 98 26.53 -0.35 -7.62
C VAL A 98 26.57 1.00 -8.31
N ASP A 99 25.40 1.64 -8.42
CA ASP A 99 25.21 2.97 -8.96
C ASP A 99 24.23 3.75 -8.07
N LEU A 100 24.77 4.62 -7.22
CA LEU A 100 23.98 5.40 -6.26
C LEU A 100 22.84 6.19 -6.92
N ALA A 101 23.05 6.76 -8.11
CA ALA A 101 22.02 7.58 -8.73
C ALA A 101 20.85 6.71 -9.22
N ASN A 102 21.17 5.60 -9.87
CA ASN A 102 20.17 4.66 -10.38
C ASN A 102 19.48 3.89 -9.25
N ASP A 103 20.24 3.36 -8.30
CA ASP A 103 19.72 2.58 -7.17
C ASP A 103 18.81 3.45 -6.28
N ARG A 104 19.17 4.72 -6.07
CA ARG A 104 18.32 5.71 -5.39
C ARG A 104 17.01 5.94 -6.13
N ALA A 105 17.06 6.15 -7.44
CA ALA A 105 15.86 6.37 -8.25
C ALA A 105 14.91 5.15 -8.23
N VAL A 106 15.46 3.93 -8.22
CA VAL A 106 14.67 2.70 -8.09
C VAL A 106 13.96 2.62 -6.75
N ILE A 107 14.68 2.85 -5.63
CA ILE A 107 14.07 2.82 -4.30
C ILE A 107 13.04 3.96 -4.14
N GLU A 108 13.31 5.14 -4.69
CA GLU A 108 12.34 6.25 -4.72
C GLU A 108 11.06 5.87 -5.47
N ALA A 109 11.16 5.17 -6.61
CA ALA A 109 10.00 4.69 -7.35
C ALA A 109 9.17 3.67 -6.52
N TYR A 110 9.84 2.75 -5.82
CA TYR A 110 9.16 1.82 -4.91
C TYR A 110 8.46 2.55 -3.76
N ALA A 111 9.10 3.56 -3.18
CA ALA A 111 8.52 4.37 -2.12
C ALA A 111 7.29 5.16 -2.62
N GLN A 112 7.33 5.69 -3.84
CA GLN A 112 6.18 6.35 -4.46
C GLN A 112 5.02 5.37 -4.70
N GLN A 113 5.30 4.15 -5.14
CA GLN A 113 4.29 3.10 -5.29
C GLN A 113 3.64 2.74 -3.95
N ALA A 114 4.44 2.58 -2.89
CA ALA A 114 3.95 2.32 -1.54
C ALA A 114 3.13 3.50 -0.99
N ALA A 115 3.55 4.74 -1.25
CA ALA A 115 2.82 5.94 -0.84
C ALA A 115 1.47 6.07 -1.56
N ALA A 116 1.42 5.79 -2.86
CA ALA A 116 0.17 5.77 -3.62
C ALA A 116 -0.81 4.72 -3.07
N LEU A 117 -0.31 3.53 -2.74
CA LEU A 117 -1.12 2.47 -2.13
C LEU A 117 -1.57 2.82 -0.69
N ALA A 118 -0.73 3.50 0.10
CA ALA A 118 -1.08 3.95 1.44
C ALA A 118 -2.20 5.01 1.45
N ALA A 119 -2.25 5.84 0.39
CA ALA A 119 -3.26 6.88 0.24
C ALA A 119 -4.62 6.34 -0.26
N GLU A 120 -4.64 5.16 -0.90
CA GLU A 120 -5.85 4.56 -1.45
C GLU A 120 -6.90 4.30 -0.35
N GLN A 121 -8.14 4.70 -0.61
CA GLN A 121 -9.27 4.53 0.31
C GLN A 121 -10.27 3.54 -0.28
N PRO A 122 -11.06 2.86 0.57
CA PRO A 122 -12.26 2.15 0.12
C PRO A 122 -13.18 3.07 -0.70
N PRO A 123 -14.01 2.51 -1.60
CA PRO A 123 -14.92 3.30 -2.42
C PRO A 123 -15.85 4.16 -1.55
N ALA A 124 -16.19 5.38 -1.98
CA ALA A 124 -17.14 6.23 -1.27
C ALA A 124 -18.61 5.90 -1.63
N SER A 125 -18.98 4.63 -1.54
CA SER A 125 -20.28 4.12 -2.02
C SER A 125 -21.44 4.44 -1.08
N THR A 126 -22.65 4.37 -1.63
CA THR A 126 -23.88 4.52 -0.85
C THR A 126 -24.07 3.34 0.12
N ALA A 127 -23.68 2.13 -0.27
CA ALA A 127 -23.76 0.95 0.59
C ALA A 127 -22.94 1.14 1.88
N LEU A 128 -21.72 1.65 1.77
CA LEU A 128 -20.87 1.95 2.92
C LEU A 128 -21.46 3.03 3.83
N LYS A 129 -22.00 4.10 3.25
CA LYS A 129 -22.69 5.15 4.02
C LYS A 129 -23.90 4.61 4.78
N ASN A 130 -24.66 3.69 4.17
CA ASN A 130 -25.81 3.06 4.79
C ASN A 130 -25.38 2.11 5.93
N ALA A 131 -24.34 1.31 5.73
CA ALA A 131 -23.79 0.43 6.75
C ALA A 131 -23.24 1.22 7.95
N ASP A 132 -22.51 2.31 7.70
CA ASP A 132 -22.02 3.22 8.75
C ASP A 132 -23.17 3.89 9.50
N ALA A 133 -24.21 4.36 8.79
CA ALA A 133 -25.38 4.94 9.42
C ALA A 133 -26.12 3.91 10.28
N LEU A 134 -26.29 2.68 9.80
CA LEU A 134 -26.94 1.61 10.55
C LEU A 134 -26.14 1.23 11.79
N SER A 135 -24.82 1.11 11.68
CA SER A 135 -23.92 0.85 12.82
C SER A 135 -24.08 1.91 13.92
N ARG A 136 -24.14 3.20 13.55
CA ARG A 136 -24.32 4.31 14.51
C ARG A 136 -25.68 4.32 15.20
N TRP A 137 -26.71 3.78 14.57
CA TRP A 137 -28.09 3.84 15.05
C TRP A 137 -28.68 2.47 15.40
N ILE A 138 -27.86 1.42 15.51
CA ILE A 138 -28.31 0.05 15.74
C ILE A 138 -29.14 -0.09 17.03
N ASP A 139 -28.82 0.70 18.06
CA ASP A 139 -29.55 0.71 19.33
C ASP A 139 -31.00 1.18 19.17
N ARG A 140 -31.29 1.95 18.12
CA ARG A 140 -32.63 2.44 17.78
C ARG A 140 -33.47 1.38 17.05
N CYS A 141 -32.95 0.19 16.76
CA CYS A 141 -33.68 -0.93 16.14
C CYS A 141 -34.62 -1.66 17.12
N GLU A 142 -35.41 -0.92 17.89
CA GLU A 142 -36.39 -1.48 18.84
C GLU A 142 -37.53 -2.20 18.09
N GLY A 143 -37.91 -3.39 18.55
CA GLY A 143 -38.97 -4.18 17.93
C GLY A 143 -38.58 -4.93 16.64
N LEU A 144 -37.30 -4.86 16.22
CA LEU A 144 -36.72 -5.68 15.15
C LEU A 144 -35.93 -6.85 15.74
N ASP A 145 -35.87 -7.97 15.01
CA ASP A 145 -34.86 -8.98 15.27
C ASP A 145 -33.49 -8.44 14.83
N ARG A 146 -32.66 -8.13 15.82
CA ARG A 146 -31.33 -7.53 15.58
C ARG A 146 -30.27 -8.58 15.26
N ILE A 147 -30.53 -9.87 15.49
CA ILE A 147 -29.53 -10.93 15.31
C ILE A 147 -28.92 -10.90 13.90
N PRO A 148 -29.70 -10.93 12.80
CA PRO A 148 -29.13 -10.89 11.45
C PRO A 148 -28.41 -9.56 11.14
N ILE A 149 -28.91 -8.44 11.65
CA ILE A 149 -28.31 -7.11 11.45
C ILE A 149 -26.95 -7.02 12.14
N LEU A 150 -26.87 -7.48 13.40
CA LEU A 150 -25.63 -7.50 14.18
C LEU A 150 -24.59 -8.44 13.58
N ALA A 151 -25.03 -9.61 13.09
CA ALA A 151 -24.13 -10.53 12.39
C ALA A 151 -23.53 -9.91 11.11
N ALA A 152 -24.34 -9.18 10.34
CA ALA A 152 -23.87 -8.46 9.15
C ALA A 152 -22.91 -7.31 9.53
N LEU A 153 -23.22 -6.55 10.59
CA LEU A 153 -22.36 -5.48 11.09
C LEU A 153 -21.02 -6.00 11.63
N ASP A 154 -21.00 -7.15 12.30
CA ASP A 154 -19.75 -7.82 12.72
C ASP A 154 -18.90 -8.24 11.50
N ALA A 155 -19.53 -8.75 10.43
CA ALA A 155 -18.83 -9.04 9.18
C ALA A 155 -18.26 -7.76 8.52
N TYR A 156 -19.00 -6.66 8.59
CA TYR A 156 -18.59 -5.35 8.12
C TYR A 156 -17.36 -4.82 8.89
N GLU A 157 -17.40 -4.86 10.21
CA GLU A 157 -16.27 -4.49 11.08
C GLU A 157 -15.03 -5.36 10.82
N LYS A 158 -15.21 -6.67 10.65
CA LYS A 158 -14.13 -7.59 10.28
C LYS A 158 -13.49 -7.27 8.93
N ALA A 159 -14.30 -6.88 7.94
CA ALA A 159 -13.79 -6.47 6.63
C ALA A 159 -12.96 -5.19 6.74
N LEU A 160 -13.46 -4.17 7.46
CA LEU A 160 -12.72 -2.93 7.74
C LEU A 160 -11.41 -3.19 8.51
N ALA A 161 -11.46 -4.03 9.56
CA ALA A 161 -10.28 -4.38 10.34
C ALA A 161 -9.22 -5.10 9.49
N THR A 162 -9.64 -5.94 8.53
CA THR A 162 -8.73 -6.64 7.61
C THR A 162 -8.03 -5.65 6.67
N ILE A 163 -8.77 -4.67 6.13
CA ILE A 163 -8.20 -3.58 5.32
C ILE A 163 -7.25 -2.73 6.17
N GLY A 164 -7.63 -2.38 7.40
CA GLY A 164 -6.78 -1.62 8.32
C GLY A 164 -5.44 -2.31 8.62
N LYS A 165 -5.44 -3.64 8.83
CA LYS A 165 -4.21 -4.42 9.00
C LYS A 165 -3.32 -4.38 7.75
N ALA A 166 -3.92 -4.49 6.57
CA ALA A 166 -3.19 -4.40 5.31
C ALA A 166 -2.58 -3.00 5.13
N ARG A 167 -3.33 -1.94 5.46
CA ARG A 167 -2.85 -0.56 5.39
C ARG A 167 -1.67 -0.32 6.33
N ALA A 168 -1.74 -0.81 7.56
CA ALA A 168 -0.61 -0.74 8.50
C ALA A 168 0.64 -1.45 7.96
N ALA A 169 0.48 -2.56 7.23
CA ALA A 169 1.59 -3.24 6.57
C ALA A 169 2.18 -2.42 5.41
N VAL A 170 1.34 -1.73 4.63
CA VAL A 170 1.78 -0.81 3.56
C VAL A 170 2.52 0.40 4.15
N GLU A 171 2.00 1.00 5.21
CA GLU A 171 2.65 2.13 5.91
C GLU A 171 4.02 1.71 6.49
N LYS A 172 4.10 0.51 7.06
CA LYS A 172 5.38 -0.06 7.50
C LYS A 172 6.34 -0.27 6.32
N ALA A 173 5.88 -0.84 5.21
CA ALA A 173 6.71 -1.03 4.02
C ALA A 173 7.22 0.31 3.46
N LEU A 174 6.38 1.35 3.45
CA LEU A 174 6.78 2.71 3.08
C LEU A 174 7.88 3.24 4.01
N ALA A 175 7.72 3.08 5.33
CA ALA A 175 8.74 3.49 6.30
C ALA A 175 10.05 2.71 6.12
N ASP A 176 10.00 1.41 5.84
CA ASP A 176 11.17 0.58 5.58
C ASP A 176 11.89 1.02 4.28
N LEU A 177 11.15 1.37 3.22
CA LEU A 177 11.70 1.92 1.97
C LEU A 177 12.36 3.29 2.18
N GLN A 178 11.72 4.17 2.95
CA GLN A 178 12.31 5.46 3.35
C GLN A 178 13.57 5.26 4.19
N GLY A 179 13.57 4.27 5.08
CA GLY A 179 14.76 3.86 5.85
C GLY A 179 15.89 3.36 4.96
N ALA A 180 15.57 2.62 3.89
CA ALA A 180 16.56 2.18 2.89
C ALA A 180 17.18 3.37 2.13
N LEU A 181 16.38 4.37 1.75
CA LEU A 181 16.90 5.61 1.15
C LEU A 181 17.87 6.35 2.09
N VAL A 182 17.50 6.49 3.36
CA VAL A 182 18.38 7.13 4.36
C VAL A 182 19.70 6.38 4.52
N ARG A 183 19.69 5.04 4.50
CA ARG A 183 20.92 4.23 4.54
C ARG A 183 21.76 4.38 3.28
N LEU A 184 21.13 4.52 2.12
CA LEU A 184 21.84 4.74 0.86
C LEU A 184 22.59 6.09 0.86
N ASP A 185 21.95 7.13 1.40
CA ASP A 185 22.52 8.48 1.52
C ASP A 185 23.50 8.62 2.71
N ALA A 186 23.69 7.57 3.51
CA ALA A 186 24.59 7.60 4.67
C ALA A 186 26.08 7.71 4.24
N PRO A 187 26.91 8.48 4.96
CA PRO A 187 28.31 8.69 4.61
C PRO A 187 29.13 7.39 4.60
N GLU A 188 28.78 6.43 5.46
CA GLU A 188 29.40 5.10 5.52
C GLU A 188 29.18 4.31 4.22
N THR A 189 27.98 4.40 3.65
CA THR A 189 27.63 3.75 2.37
C THR A 189 28.41 4.36 1.21
N LEU A 190 28.52 5.69 1.18
CA LEU A 190 29.33 6.41 0.18
C LEU A 190 30.81 6.03 0.27
N ALA A 191 31.36 5.97 1.48
CA ALA A 191 32.76 5.60 1.72
C ALA A 191 33.05 4.16 1.28
N ARG A 192 32.13 3.23 1.56
CA ARG A 192 32.25 1.83 1.11
C ARG A 192 32.16 1.68 -0.39
N LEU A 193 31.28 2.43 -1.05
CA LEU A 193 31.19 2.41 -2.52
C LEU A 193 32.46 2.98 -3.17
N ALA A 194 33.02 4.04 -2.60
CA ALA A 194 34.31 4.59 -3.03
C ALA A 194 35.45 3.56 -2.85
N SER A 195 35.48 2.84 -1.72
CA SER A 195 36.50 1.81 -1.48
C SER A 195 36.35 0.60 -2.42
N MET A 196 35.13 0.17 -2.73
CA MET A 196 34.88 -0.90 -3.72
C MET A 196 35.28 -0.48 -5.14
N LYS A 197 34.99 0.77 -5.54
CA LYS A 197 35.45 1.32 -6.83
C LYS A 197 36.97 1.34 -6.90
N LEU A 198 37.62 1.83 -5.85
CA LEU A 198 39.07 1.84 -5.75
C LEU A 198 39.66 0.43 -5.82
N GLN A 199 39.12 -0.54 -5.09
CA GLN A 199 39.56 -1.94 -5.15
C GLN A 199 39.41 -2.54 -6.55
N ARG A 200 38.28 -2.26 -7.22
CA ARG A 200 38.07 -2.70 -8.60
C ARG A 200 39.07 -2.06 -9.56
N ASP A 201 39.31 -0.77 -9.46
CA ASP A 201 40.27 -0.06 -10.31
C ASP A 201 41.70 -0.56 -10.06
N LEU A 202 42.07 -0.78 -8.80
CA LEU A 202 43.36 -1.40 -8.43
C LEU A 202 43.49 -2.82 -8.99
N SER A 203 42.44 -3.65 -8.89
CA SER A 203 42.47 -5.02 -9.43
C SER A 203 42.67 -5.07 -10.95
N ARG A 204 42.24 -4.04 -11.68
CA ARG A 204 42.44 -3.89 -13.12
C ARG A 204 43.83 -3.39 -13.47
N ALA A 205 44.40 -2.53 -12.63
CA ALA A 205 45.72 -1.93 -12.85
C ALA A 205 46.88 -2.85 -12.41
N LEU A 206 46.69 -3.66 -11.36
CA LEU A 206 47.74 -4.51 -10.79
C LEU A 206 48.38 -5.50 -11.79
N PRO A 207 47.62 -6.20 -12.66
CA PRO A 207 48.22 -7.05 -13.69
C PRO A 207 49.11 -6.27 -14.65
N VAL A 208 48.66 -5.07 -15.04
CA VAL A 208 49.39 -4.19 -15.96
C VAL A 208 50.67 -3.65 -15.32
N ILE A 209 50.62 -3.30 -14.04
CA ILE A 209 51.82 -2.85 -13.29
C ILE A 209 52.86 -3.96 -13.20
N GLN A 210 52.43 -5.20 -12.96
CA GLN A 210 53.34 -6.34 -12.91
C GLN A 210 54.00 -6.61 -14.27
N GLU A 211 53.23 -6.54 -15.36
CA GLU A 211 53.75 -6.64 -16.73
C GLU A 211 54.75 -5.52 -17.05
N PHE A 212 54.50 -4.28 -16.59
CA PHE A 212 55.45 -3.17 -16.76
C PHE A 212 56.75 -3.37 -15.97
N ILE A 213 56.69 -3.89 -14.74
CA ILE A 213 57.88 -4.19 -13.93
C ILE A 213 58.73 -5.26 -14.59
N GLU A 214 58.10 -6.31 -15.14
CA GLU A 214 58.79 -7.38 -15.85
C GLU A 214 59.43 -6.88 -17.15
N ALA A 215 58.70 -6.06 -17.92
CA ALA A 215 59.21 -5.42 -19.13
C ALA A 215 60.39 -4.45 -18.86
N GLU A 216 60.33 -3.68 -17.76
CA GLU A 216 61.43 -2.80 -17.34
C GLU A 216 62.69 -3.60 -16.99
N ALA A 217 62.54 -4.71 -16.27
CA ALA A 217 63.65 -5.59 -15.92
C ALA A 217 64.30 -6.23 -17.16
N GLU A 218 63.49 -6.67 -18.13
CA GLU A 218 64.00 -7.20 -19.41
C GLU A 218 64.70 -6.13 -20.25
N ALA A 219 64.17 -4.92 -20.30
CA ALA A 219 64.78 -3.80 -21.00
C ALA A 219 66.13 -3.41 -20.37
N ALA A 220 66.22 -3.35 -19.04
CA ALA A 220 67.47 -3.09 -18.32
C ALA A 220 68.52 -4.19 -18.60
N ALA A 221 68.11 -5.46 -18.60
CA ALA A 221 68.99 -6.58 -18.92
C ALA A 221 69.47 -6.55 -20.38
N ALA A 222 68.61 -6.19 -21.33
CA ALA A 222 68.97 -6.04 -22.74
C ALA A 222 69.97 -4.88 -22.93
N LEU A 223 69.75 -3.75 -22.27
CA LEU A 223 70.63 -2.59 -22.32
C LEU A 223 72.02 -2.90 -21.76
N ALA A 224 72.08 -3.66 -20.65
CA ALA A 224 73.35 -4.14 -20.09
C ALA A 224 74.12 -5.05 -21.07
N ARG A 225 73.42 -5.96 -21.79
CA ARG A 225 74.03 -6.79 -22.84
C ARG A 225 74.57 -5.94 -23.99
N MET A 226 73.83 -4.93 -24.44
CA MET A 226 74.27 -4.02 -25.51
C MET A 226 75.50 -3.20 -25.10
N GLN A 227 75.53 -2.69 -23.86
CA GLN A 227 76.70 -1.99 -23.32
C GLN A 227 77.92 -2.90 -23.24
N ALA A 228 77.77 -4.13 -22.74
CA ALA A 228 78.85 -5.11 -22.69
C ALA A 228 79.38 -5.48 -24.09
N ALA A 229 78.49 -5.63 -25.07
CA ALA A 229 78.87 -5.86 -26.46
C ALA A 229 79.61 -4.66 -27.07
N GLY A 230 79.13 -3.44 -26.81
CA GLY A 230 79.78 -2.20 -27.25
C GLY A 230 81.18 -2.02 -26.66
N LEU A 231 81.39 -2.39 -25.40
CA LEU A 231 82.72 -2.38 -24.77
C LEU A 231 83.67 -3.40 -25.41
N LYS A 232 83.18 -4.61 -25.70
CA LYS A 232 83.97 -5.64 -26.41
C LYS A 232 84.36 -5.20 -27.83
N LEU A 233 83.42 -4.59 -28.56
CA LEU A 233 83.69 -4.06 -29.90
C LEU A 233 84.69 -2.91 -29.88
N LYS A 234 84.62 -2.01 -28.89
CA LYS A 234 85.64 -0.96 -28.72
C LYS A 234 87.02 -1.52 -28.41
N ALA A 235 87.11 -2.56 -27.59
CA ALA A 235 88.37 -3.21 -27.25
C ALA A 235 89.00 -3.96 -28.46
N LEU A 236 88.18 -4.41 -29.42
CA LEU A 236 88.65 -5.04 -30.66
C LEU A 236 89.04 -4.05 -31.75
N ALA A 237 88.66 -2.77 -31.62
CA ALA A 237 88.95 -1.71 -32.57
C ALA A 237 90.20 -0.87 -32.19
N GLN A 238 90.90 -1.25 -31.12
CA GLN A 238 92.22 -0.74 -30.70
C GLN A 238 93.30 -1.73 -31.11
#